data_AF-A0A0J1BCP6-F1
#
_entry.id   AF-A0A0J1BCP6-F1
#
_cell.length_a   1.000
_cell.length_b   1.000
_cell.length_c   1.000
_cell.angle_alpha   90.00
_cell.angle_beta   90.00
_cell.angle_gamma   90.00
#
_symmetry.space_group_name_H-M   'P 1'
#
loop_
_entity.id
_entity.type
_entity.pdbx_description
1 polymer ?
#
loop_
_entity_poly.entity_id
_entity_poly.type
_entity_poly.pdbx_seq_one_letter_code
_entity_poly.pdbx_strand_id
1 'polypeptide(L)' 'MNVCFFLLLITLFGLAAITNWDKHVLALLVTSTILWAAMIWFVMMITAVQTNPENMPNTDMTIPSDGGDDALPTETRKDQ' A
#
# COMPACT_ATOMS: atom_id res chain seq x y z
N MET A 1 -2.31 4.42 10.52
CA MET A 1 -2.28 3.10 11.19
C MET A 1 -1.01 2.86 11.99
N ASN A 2 0.17 3.13 11.42
CA ASN A 2 1.47 2.91 12.08
C ASN A 2 1.65 3.68 13.41
N VAL A 3 1.08 4.89 13.52
CA VAL A 3 1.15 5.71 14.74
C VAL A 3 0.50 5.01 15.94
N CYS A 4 -0.67 4.38 15.77
CA CYS A 4 -1.33 3.65 16.86
C CYS A 4 -0.51 2.44 17.31
N PHE A 5 0.12 1.73 16.38
CA PHE A 5 1.02 0.63 16.70
C PHE A 5 2.28 1.10 17.44
N PHE A 6 2.83 2.25 17.06
CA PHE A 6 3.96 2.85 17.75
C PHE A 6 3.60 3.28 19.18
N LEU A 7 2.42 3.88 19.36
CA LEU A 7 1.88 4.20 20.69
C LEU A 7 1.69 2.94 21.53
N LEU A 8 1.19 1.84 20.93
CA LEU A 8 1.05 0.57 21.62
C LEU A 8 2.40 -0.01 22.09
N LEU A 9 3.45 0.07 21.27
CA LEU A 9 4.80 -0.33 21.67
C LEU A 9 5.33 0.54 22.83
N ILE A 10 5.12 1.86 22.77
CA ILE A 10 5.47 2.77 23.87
C ILE A 10 4.70 2.41 25.14
N THR A 11 3.40 2.14 25.03
CA THR A 11 2.56 1.74 26.17
C THR A 11 3.05 0.42 26.78
N LEU A 12 3.33 -0.60 25.96
CA LEU A 12 3.87 -1.87 26.47
C LEU A 12 5.25 -1.69 27.10
N PHE A 13 6.10 -0.83 26.53
CA PHE A 13 7.40 -0.52 27.10
C PHE A 13 7.27 0.18 28.46
N GLY A 14 6.35 1.15 28.57
CA GLY A 14 6.01 1.79 29.84
C GLY A 14 5.48 0.80 30.87
N LEU A 15 4.59 -0.12 30.46
CA LEU A 15 4.11 -1.19 31.33
C LEU A 15 5.25 -2.13 31.75
N ALA A 16 6.16 -2.49 30.85
CA ALA A 16 7.30 -3.35 31.17
C ALA A 16 8.21 -2.71 32.23
N ALA A 17 8.44 -1.39 32.14
CA ALA A 17 9.22 -0.66 33.14
C ALA A 17 8.51 -0.61 34.51
N ILE A 18 7.19 -0.37 34.54
CA ILE A 18 6.40 -0.32 35.79
C ILE A 18 6.28 -1.70 36.45
N THR A 19 6.20 -2.77 35.65
CA THR A 19 6.02 -4.15 36.12
C THR A 19 7.33 -4.88 36.44
N ASN A 20 8.46 -4.16 36.50
CA ASN A 20 9.80 -4.74 36.73
C ASN A 20 10.20 -5.82 35.71
N TRP A 21 9.99 -5.55 34.42
CA TRP A 21 10.33 -6.47 33.33
C TRP A 21 9.64 -7.83 33.47
N ASP A 22 8.35 -7.81 33.80
CA ASP A 22 7.55 -9.03 33.89
C ASP A 22 7.60 -9.83 32.57
N LYS A 23 7.76 -11.15 32.70
CA LYS A 23 7.98 -12.05 31.56
C LYS A 23 6.78 -12.06 30.61
N HIS A 24 5.56 -11.92 31.12
CA HIS A 24 4.36 -11.90 30.29
C HIS A 24 4.28 -10.58 29.50
N VAL A 25 4.56 -9.45 30.16
CA VAL A 25 4.60 -8.15 29.49
C VAL A 25 5.72 -8.10 28.45
N LEU A 26 6.88 -8.69 28.75
CA LEU A 26 7.99 -8.79 27.81
C LEU A 26 7.64 -9.65 26.60
N ALA A 27 6.97 -10.79 26.80
CA ALA A 27 6.49 -11.63 25.71
C ALA A 27 5.51 -10.86 24.81
N LEU A 28 4.55 -10.14 25.40
CA LEU A 28 3.61 -9.31 24.64
C LEU A 28 4.33 -8.21 23.84
N LEU A 29 5.35 -7.57 24.42
CA LEU A 29 6.13 -6.53 23.77
C LEU A 29 6.89 -7.09 22.56
N VAL A 30 7.56 -8.23 22.74
CA VAL A 30 8.31 -8.89 21.68
C VAL A 30 7.38 -9.36 20.57
N THR A 31 6.30 -10.08 20.89
CA THR A 31 5.35 -10.58 19.89
C THR A 31 4.71 -9.43 19.12
N SER A 32 4.33 -8.34 19.80
CA SER A 32 3.78 -7.15 19.14
C SER A 32 4.80 -6.49 18.19
N THR A 33 6.07 -6.43 18.58
CA THR A 33 7.14 -5.84 17.75
C THR A 33 7.39 -6.68 16.50
N ILE A 34 7.42 -8.01 16.65
CA ILE A 34 7.56 -8.95 15.52
C ILE A 34 6.37 -8.81 14.57
N LEU A 35 5.15 -8.78 15.10
CA LEU A 35 3.93 -8.60 14.30
C LEU A 35 3.96 -7.30 13.50
N TRP A 36 4.41 -6.21 14.12
CA TRP A 36 4.52 -4.91 13.47
C TRP A 36 5.58 -4.93 12.34
N ALA A 37 6.75 -5.53 12.60
CA ALA A 37 7.79 -5.69 11.59
C ALA A 37 7.30 -6.55 10.40
N ALA A 38 6.56 -7.63 10.67
CA ALA A 38 5.97 -8.48 9.64
C ALA A 38 4.95 -7.70 8.79
N MET A 39 4.12 -6.85 9.40
CA MET A 39 3.18 -6.00 8.68
C MET A 39 3.90 -5.00 7.75
N ILE A 40 4.97 -4.34 8.24
CA ILE A 40 5.78 -3.42 7.41
C ILE A 40 6.40 -4.17 6.24
N TRP A 41 7.03 -5.31 6.50
CA TRP A 41 7.66 -6.13 5.46
C TRP A 41 6.64 -6.57 4.41
N PHE A 42 5.47 -7.03 4.85
CA PHE A 42 4.39 -7.43 3.96
C PHE A 42 3.90 -6.29 3.06
N VAL A 43 3.68 -5.09 3.62
CA VAL A 43 3.27 -3.90 2.85
C VAL A 43 4.35 -3.50 1.84
N MET A 44 5.62 -3.57 2.22
CA MET A 44 6.74 -3.29 1.31
C MET A 44 6.72 -4.26 0.12
N MET A 45 6.47 -5.54 0.37
CA MET A 45 6.39 -6.56 -0.68
C MET A 45 5.22 -6.35 -1.63
N ILE A 46 4.03 -6.00 -1.12
CA ILE A 46 2.88 -5.64 -1.96
C ILE A 46 3.21 -4.43 -2.82
N THR A 47 3.78 -3.38 -2.21
CA THR A 47 4.14 -2.16 -2.93
C THR A 47 5.12 -2.48 -4.05
N ALA A 48 6.15 -3.29 -3.78
CA ALA A 48 7.14 -3.69 -4.79
C ALA A 48 6.51 -4.39 -6.00
N VAL A 49 5.55 -5.29 -5.77
CA VAL A 49 4.80 -5.99 -6.83
C VAL A 49 3.92 -5.02 -7.62
N GLN A 50 3.22 -4.10 -6.94
CA GLN A 50 2.30 -3.16 -7.57
C GLN A 50 3.01 -2.04 -8.32
N THR A 51 4.19 -1.63 -7.89
CA THR A 51 4.99 -0.56 -8.54
C THR A 51 5.79 -1.07 -9.74
N ASN A 52 5.82 -2.39 -9.97
CA ASN A 52 6.54 -2.95 -11.11
C ASN A 52 5.67 -2.82 -12.37
N PRO A 53 6.12 -2.08 -13.40
CA PRO A 53 5.34 -1.85 -14.62
C PRO A 53 5.05 -3.15 -15.40
N GLU A 54 5.80 -4.23 -15.20
CA GLU A 54 5.49 -5.54 -15.81
C GLU A 54 4.34 -6.30 -15.14
N ASN A 55 3.98 -5.94 -13.90
CA ASN A 55 2.86 -6.54 -13.16
C ASN A 55 1.60 -5.67 -13.17
N MET A 56 1.68 -4.46 -13.73
CA MET A 56 0.48 -3.67 -14.01
C MET A 56 -0.18 -4.24 -15.27
N PRO A 57 -1.51 -4.48 -15.28
CA PRO A 57 -2.20 -4.92 -16.48
C PRO A 57 -1.88 -3.95 -17.62
N ASN A 58 -1.30 -4.47 -18.70
CA ASN A 58 -0.94 -3.69 -19.88
C ASN A 58 -2.15 -2.86 -20.32
N THR A 59 -2.06 -1.54 -20.13
CA THR A 59 -3.05 -0.58 -20.65
C THR A 59 -3.05 -0.53 -22.19
N ASP A 60 -2.23 -1.37 -22.84
CA ASP A 60 -2.17 -1.59 -24.29
C ASP A 60 -3.18 -2.60 -24.82
N MET A 61 -4.20 -2.99 -24.04
CA MET A 61 -5.42 -3.51 -24.65
C MET A 61 -6.20 -2.33 -25.25
N THR A 62 -5.75 -1.90 -26.42
CA THR A 62 -6.57 -1.23 -27.42
C THR A 62 -7.86 -2.03 -27.53
N ILE A 63 -8.97 -1.49 -27.06
CA ILE A 63 -10.30 -1.97 -27.44
C ILE A 63 -10.63 -1.22 -28.73
N PRO A 64 -10.55 -1.84 -29.93
CA PRO A 64 -11.29 -1.34 -31.06
C PRO A 64 -12.74 -1.76 -30.82
N SER A 65 -13.52 -0.90 -30.16
CA SER A 65 -14.97 -0.96 -30.24
C SER A 65 -15.42 0.21 -31.09
N ASP A 66 -15.39 -0.05 -32.39
CA ASP A 66 -16.36 0.45 -33.34
C ASP A 66 -17.76 0.52 -32.69
N GLY A 67 -18.42 1.68 -32.76
CA GLY A 67 -19.73 1.88 -32.13
C GLY A 67 -20.15 3.33 -31.92
N GLY A 68 -20.40 4.03 -33.03
CA GLY A 68 -21.56 4.93 -33.18
C GLY A 68 -21.54 6.30 -32.50
N ASP A 69 -21.56 7.34 -33.36
CA ASP A 69 -22.25 8.63 -33.22
C ASP A 69 -21.67 9.55 -32.11
N ASP A 70 -21.03 10.70 -32.41
CA ASP A 70 -21.67 11.94 -32.83
C ASP A 70 -20.64 12.98 -33.36
N ALA A 71 -20.90 13.51 -34.56
CA ALA A 71 -20.61 14.87 -35.06
C ALA A 71 -19.25 15.57 -34.76
N LEU A 72 -18.40 15.71 -35.80
CA LEU A 72 -18.28 16.92 -36.64
C LEU A 72 -16.92 16.92 -37.39
N PRO A 73 -16.87 16.73 -38.73
CA PRO A 73 -15.64 16.92 -39.47
C PRO A 73 -15.45 18.42 -39.75
N THR A 74 -14.43 19.04 -39.16
CA THR A 74 -13.90 20.31 -39.69
C THR A 74 -12.55 20.04 -40.30
N GLU A 75 -12.56 19.44 -41.49
CA GLU A 75 -11.39 19.41 -42.36
C GLU A 75 -11.09 20.84 -42.83
N THR A 76 -9.98 21.36 -42.32
CA THR A 76 -8.96 22.13 -43.05
C THR A 76 -9.35 22.61 -44.44
N ARG A 77 -9.76 23.89 -44.52
CA ARG A 77 -9.62 24.70 -45.73
C ARG A 77 -8.13 24.92 -46.00
N LYS A 78 -7.58 24.13 -46.92
CA LYS A 78 -6.38 24.44 -47.69
C LYS A 78 -6.64 24.08 -49.16
N ASP A 79 -6.53 25.11 -50.00
CA ASP A 79 -6.06 25.03 -51.38
C ASP A 79 -7.08 24.66 -52.48
N GLN A 80 -7.95 25.62 -52.86
CA GLN A 80 -8.33 25.89 -54.26
C GLN A 80 -8.75 27.36 -54.43
#